data_AF-A0A2K0T1M9-F1
#
_entry.id   AF-A0A2K0T1M9-F1
#
_cell.length_a   1.000
_cell.length_b   1.000
_cell.length_c   1.000
_cell.angle_alpha   90.00
_cell.angle_beta   90.00
_cell.angle_gamma   90.00
#
_symmetry.space_group_name_H-M   'P 1'
#
loop_
_entity.id
_entity.type
_entity.pdbx_description
1 polymer ?
#
loop_
_entity_poly.entity_id
_entity_poly.type
_entity_poly.pdbx_seq_one_letter_code
_entity_poly.pdbx_strand_id
1 'polypeptide(L)'
;MASFPSSYDASSPNEVAPPLPSAPALSIGPSSVLQPPLSRRGSGPGLVVLLPSNSSVPPKPAAVEKPLDPEPLQKWAEEGFAVVAITLPANEMEELTGDDATVSDVVNQIREGVEALKAHEAVDTKDKFGLIIYDGVIVPSLLLDAERLQQHGIAGIITFSESAPTVASVLPLLSHTSIPPPPELLENDAAKSLDVKVHSYPGTTPHFVLPSAAAYDNASASMAHTRSLVFLRKHLGGPHFDLEAIWEEHCYWEFVGRSVAKTMATMVAEPYVNHVPTMTGGIGREKLTAFYRDHFIFCNPPDTTLKTVSRTIGPDRIVDEFIFCCTHTTEIPALLPKIPPTNKPLAIPTVGIINIRGDRLYHEHILWDQATVLRQLDILPTHLPYEGSSIKLPVGGAETARLLLDERDGKSNEMIEG
;
A
#
# COMPACT_ATOMS: atom_id res chain seq x y z
N MET A 1 30.01 -2.39 -24.26
CA MET A 1 28.69 -2.25 -23.63
C MET A 1 28.12 -3.64 -23.48
N ALA A 2 27.73 -4.05 -22.27
CA ALA A 2 27.06 -5.34 -22.11
C ALA A 2 25.72 -5.30 -22.86
N SER A 3 25.45 -6.31 -23.69
CA SER A 3 24.16 -6.44 -24.38
C SER A 3 23.10 -6.83 -23.35
N PHE A 4 22.03 -6.04 -23.25
CA PHE A 4 20.89 -6.38 -22.38
C PHE A 4 20.17 -7.64 -22.89
N PRO A 5 19.63 -8.49 -22.00
CA PRO A 5 18.82 -9.63 -22.42
C PRO A 5 17.65 -9.18 -23.30
N SER A 6 17.49 -9.82 -24.46
CA SER A 6 16.39 -9.55 -25.40
C SER A 6 15.26 -10.57 -25.30
N SER A 7 15.43 -11.63 -24.54
CA SER A 7 14.46 -12.70 -24.34
C SER A 7 14.64 -13.36 -22.98
N TYR A 8 13.58 -13.97 -22.46
CA TYR A 8 13.63 -14.74 -21.22
C TYR A 8 14.47 -16.02 -21.37
N ASP A 9 15.31 -16.30 -20.38
CA ASP A 9 16.05 -17.56 -20.24
C ASP A 9 16.05 -18.01 -18.77
N ALA A 10 15.26 -19.03 -18.46
CA ALA A 10 15.12 -19.57 -17.12
C ALA A 10 16.43 -20.15 -16.53
N SER A 11 17.42 -20.49 -17.39
CA SER A 11 18.72 -20.99 -16.95
C SER A 11 19.74 -19.89 -16.67
N SER A 12 19.40 -18.64 -16.98
CA SER A 12 20.27 -17.49 -16.77
C SER A 12 20.57 -17.29 -15.28
N PRO A 13 21.82 -17.00 -14.90
CA PRO A 13 22.15 -16.59 -13.53
C PRO A 13 21.39 -15.34 -13.07
N ASN A 14 20.89 -14.52 -14.02
CA ASN A 14 20.05 -13.38 -13.68
C ASN A 14 18.64 -13.79 -13.25
N GLU A 15 18.15 -14.97 -13.63
CA GLU A 15 16.84 -15.49 -13.23
C GLU A 15 16.86 -16.23 -11.88
N VAL A 16 17.96 -16.10 -11.11
CA VAL A 16 18.04 -16.56 -9.73
C VAL A 16 17.77 -15.38 -8.80
N ALA A 17 16.62 -15.41 -8.14
CA ALA A 17 16.21 -14.42 -7.15
C ALA A 17 16.68 -14.78 -5.72
N PRO A 18 17.01 -13.79 -4.88
CA PRO A 18 17.13 -14.04 -3.45
C PRO A 18 15.77 -14.53 -2.89
N PRO A 19 15.79 -15.42 -1.88
CA PRO A 19 14.55 -15.86 -1.25
C PRO A 19 13.83 -14.67 -0.60
N LEU A 20 12.50 -14.74 -0.58
CA LEU A 20 11.72 -13.78 0.20
C LEU A 20 12.08 -13.93 1.69
N PRO A 21 12.15 -12.82 2.45
CA PRO A 21 12.24 -12.86 3.89
C PRO A 21 11.18 -13.78 4.48
N SER A 22 11.62 -14.69 5.33
CA SER A 22 10.78 -15.67 5.97
C SER A 22 11.20 -15.73 7.43
N ALA A 23 10.22 -15.59 8.32
CA ALA A 23 10.41 -15.77 9.75
C ALA A 23 9.21 -16.56 10.28
N PRO A 24 9.43 -17.70 10.97
CA PRO A 24 8.32 -18.50 11.49
C PRO A 24 7.59 -17.74 12.61
N ALA A 25 6.27 -17.79 12.57
CA ALA A 25 5.45 -17.29 13.67
C ALA A 25 5.63 -18.19 14.91
N LEU A 26 5.63 -17.57 16.09
CA LEU A 26 5.81 -18.22 17.38
C LEU A 26 4.53 -18.08 18.21
N SER A 27 3.96 -19.19 18.66
CA SER A 27 2.88 -19.13 19.66
C SER A 27 3.50 -18.73 21.01
N ILE A 28 2.98 -17.66 21.61
CA ILE A 28 3.42 -17.17 22.93
C ILE A 28 2.34 -17.32 24.00
N GLY A 29 1.16 -17.81 23.61
CA GLY A 29 0.03 -18.09 24.49
C GLY A 29 -1.13 -18.73 23.71
N PRO A 30 -2.25 -19.04 24.38
CA PRO A 30 -3.39 -19.73 23.75
C PRO A 30 -4.10 -18.90 22.67
N SER A 31 -4.05 -17.57 22.78
CA SER A 31 -4.67 -16.62 21.86
C SER A 31 -3.68 -15.63 21.25
N SER A 32 -2.38 -15.85 21.44
CA SER A 32 -1.34 -14.90 21.07
C SER A 32 -0.21 -15.49 20.24
N VAL A 33 0.14 -14.77 19.18
CA VAL A 33 1.15 -15.17 18.19
C VAL A 33 2.11 -14.01 17.94
N LEU A 34 3.41 -14.28 18.00
CA LEU A 34 4.47 -13.37 17.62
C LEU A 34 4.94 -13.68 16.19
N GLN A 35 4.90 -12.68 15.32
CA GLN A 35 5.46 -12.72 13.97
C GLN A 35 6.66 -11.76 13.90
N PRO A 36 7.89 -12.27 13.69
CA PRO A 36 9.02 -11.39 13.42
C PRO A 36 8.85 -10.64 12.08
N PRO A 37 9.58 -9.52 11.87
CA PRO A 37 9.50 -8.73 10.65
C PRO A 37 9.67 -9.57 9.39
N LEU A 38 8.78 -9.36 8.41
CA LEU A 38 8.82 -9.96 7.08
C LEU A 38 9.38 -8.95 6.09
N SER A 39 10.53 -8.34 6.41
CA SER A 39 11.30 -7.45 5.53
C SER A 39 12.76 -7.95 5.46
N ARG A 40 13.53 -7.54 4.43
CA ARG A 40 14.96 -7.91 4.25
C ARG A 40 15.81 -7.37 5.40
N ARG A 41 15.37 -6.30 6.08
CA ARG A 41 16.01 -5.78 7.30
C ARG A 41 16.01 -6.82 8.42
N GLY A 42 14.99 -7.68 8.50
CA GLY A 42 14.88 -8.73 9.51
C GLY A 42 14.69 -8.24 10.95
N SER A 43 14.75 -6.92 11.20
CA SER A 43 14.50 -6.30 12.49
C SER A 43 13.58 -5.07 12.36
N GLY A 44 12.91 -4.73 13.46
CA GLY A 44 12.13 -3.49 13.56
C GLY A 44 11.49 -3.29 14.92
N PRO A 45 10.76 -2.18 15.12
CA PRO A 45 10.09 -1.91 16.38
C PRO A 45 8.95 -2.90 16.64
N GLY A 46 8.62 -3.08 17.91
CA GLY A 46 7.55 -3.97 18.35
C GLY A 46 6.17 -3.33 18.26
N LEU A 47 5.19 -4.13 17.85
CA LEU A 47 3.80 -3.74 17.71
C LEU A 47 2.90 -4.81 18.33
N VAL A 48 1.97 -4.40 19.18
CA VAL A 48 0.89 -5.29 19.67
C VAL A 48 -0.38 -4.95 18.89
N VAL A 49 -1.08 -5.97 18.39
CA VAL A 49 -2.38 -5.82 17.74
C VAL A 49 -3.42 -6.67 18.44
N LEU A 50 -4.53 -6.04 18.84
CA LEU A 50 -5.69 -6.73 19.40
C LEU A 50 -6.69 -6.97 18.27
N LEU A 51 -6.99 -8.24 18.02
CA LEU A 51 -7.92 -8.68 16.99
C LEU A 51 -9.26 -9.04 17.63
N PRO A 52 -10.39 -8.67 17.00
CA PRO A 52 -11.69 -9.13 17.45
C PRO A 52 -11.82 -10.65 17.33
N SER A 53 -12.79 -11.22 18.04
CA SER A 53 -13.11 -12.64 17.90
C SER A 53 -13.60 -12.95 16.48
N ASN A 54 -13.28 -14.14 15.95
CA ASN A 54 -13.75 -14.54 14.61
C ASN A 54 -15.27 -14.62 14.50
N SER A 55 -15.98 -14.77 15.63
CA SER A 55 -17.45 -14.78 15.69
C SER A 55 -18.08 -13.39 15.74
N SER A 56 -17.36 -12.35 16.19
CA SER A 56 -17.90 -10.98 16.29
C SER A 56 -17.80 -10.22 14.98
N VAL A 57 -17.00 -10.70 14.02
CA VAL A 57 -16.85 -10.09 12.69
C VAL A 57 -17.61 -10.90 11.66
N PRO A 58 -18.66 -10.33 11.02
CA PRO A 58 -19.34 -11.00 9.92
C PRO A 58 -18.33 -11.35 8.80
N PRO A 59 -18.15 -12.64 8.46
CA PRO A 59 -17.13 -13.04 7.51
C PRO A 59 -17.56 -12.69 6.09
N LYS A 60 -16.58 -12.45 5.22
CA LYS A 60 -16.81 -12.23 3.80
C LYS A 60 -17.54 -13.45 3.19
N PRO A 61 -18.56 -13.25 2.32
CA PRO A 61 -19.24 -14.36 1.68
C PRO A 61 -18.26 -15.20 0.85
N ALA A 62 -18.38 -16.54 0.91
CA ALA A 62 -17.45 -17.47 0.26
C ALA A 62 -17.35 -17.31 -1.27
N ALA A 63 -18.37 -16.70 -1.91
CA ALA A 63 -18.38 -16.43 -3.35
C ALA A 63 -17.55 -15.21 -3.75
N VAL A 64 -17.09 -14.40 -2.79
CA VAL A 64 -16.31 -13.19 -3.05
C VAL A 64 -14.84 -13.49 -2.84
N GLU A 65 -14.01 -13.23 -3.85
CA GLU A 65 -12.57 -13.43 -3.76
C GLU A 65 -11.96 -12.62 -2.58
N LYS A 66 -10.98 -13.24 -1.91
CA LYS A 66 -10.21 -12.59 -0.85
C LYS A 66 -9.43 -11.41 -1.48
N PRO A 67 -9.44 -10.22 -0.85
CA PRO A 67 -8.62 -9.13 -1.36
C PRO A 67 -7.13 -9.45 -1.18
N LEU A 68 -6.27 -8.76 -1.91
CA LEU A 68 -4.81 -8.91 -1.79
C LEU A 68 -4.25 -8.36 -0.47
N ASP A 69 -5.05 -7.56 0.25
CA ASP A 69 -4.64 -7.03 1.54
C ASP A 69 -4.57 -8.17 2.56
N PRO A 70 -3.41 -8.42 3.20
CA PRO A 70 -3.27 -9.49 4.17
C PRO A 70 -3.86 -9.11 5.52
N GLU A 71 -4.15 -10.11 6.34
CA GLU A 71 -4.63 -9.90 7.71
C GLU A 71 -3.60 -9.11 8.55
N PRO A 72 -4.02 -8.37 9.59
CA PRO A 72 -3.16 -7.41 10.29
C PRO A 72 -1.80 -7.96 10.75
N LEU A 73 -1.73 -9.21 11.22
CA LEU A 73 -0.48 -9.84 11.64
C LEU A 73 0.58 -9.84 10.52
N GLN A 74 0.20 -10.33 9.33
CA GLN A 74 1.10 -10.37 8.19
C GLN A 74 1.33 -8.96 7.62
N LYS A 75 0.28 -8.14 7.55
CA LYS A 75 0.36 -6.78 7.00
C LYS A 75 1.41 -5.92 7.70
N TRP A 76 1.38 -5.90 9.04
CA TRP A 76 2.33 -5.11 9.82
C TRP A 76 3.73 -5.74 9.87
N ALA A 77 3.82 -7.07 9.78
CA ALA A 77 5.12 -7.73 9.67
C ALA A 77 5.81 -7.41 8.33
N GLU A 78 5.06 -7.35 7.23
CA GLU A 78 5.56 -6.92 5.92
C GLU A 78 5.98 -5.43 5.93
N GLU A 79 5.35 -4.58 6.75
CA GLU A 79 5.82 -3.21 7.00
C GLU A 79 7.13 -3.15 7.80
N GLY A 80 7.65 -4.29 8.26
CA GLY A 80 8.90 -4.39 9.00
C GLY A 80 8.75 -4.30 10.51
N PHE A 81 7.54 -4.38 11.07
CA PHE A 81 7.34 -4.47 12.51
C PHE A 81 7.50 -5.92 13.00
N ALA A 82 7.94 -6.09 14.24
CA ALA A 82 7.75 -7.35 14.95
C ALA A 82 6.39 -7.29 15.65
N VAL A 83 5.49 -8.21 15.32
CA VAL A 83 4.07 -8.07 15.67
C VAL A 83 3.67 -9.16 16.64
N VAL A 84 3.06 -8.80 17.77
CA VAL A 84 2.28 -9.73 18.60
C VAL A 84 0.81 -9.49 18.32
N ALA A 85 0.13 -10.49 17.74
CA ALA A 85 -1.31 -10.50 17.62
C ALA A 85 -1.93 -11.23 18.80
N ILE A 86 -2.95 -10.63 19.40
CA ILE A 86 -3.75 -11.19 20.48
C ILE A 86 -5.20 -11.24 20.00
N THR A 87 -5.78 -12.43 19.86
CA THR A 87 -7.17 -12.61 19.46
C THR A 87 -8.07 -12.66 20.70
N LEU A 88 -9.02 -11.72 20.79
CA LEU A 88 -9.94 -11.65 21.92
C LEU A 88 -10.96 -12.81 21.87
N PRO A 89 -11.39 -13.35 23.03
CA PRO A 89 -12.33 -14.46 23.10
C PRO A 89 -13.75 -14.08 22.61
N ALA A 90 -14.47 -15.05 22.07
CA ALA A 90 -15.82 -14.91 21.52
C ALA A 90 -16.93 -14.71 22.57
N ASN A 91 -16.77 -15.28 23.77
CA ASN A 91 -17.87 -15.59 24.69
C ASN A 91 -17.93 -14.74 25.97
N GLU A 92 -17.32 -13.56 25.98
CA GLU A 92 -17.44 -12.62 27.12
C GLU A 92 -18.03 -11.27 26.69
N MET A 93 -18.58 -11.15 25.48
CA MET A 93 -19.05 -9.86 24.95
C MET A 93 -20.48 -9.46 25.32
N GLU A 94 -21.32 -10.38 25.81
CA GLU A 94 -22.59 -10.01 26.46
C GLU A 94 -22.40 -9.51 27.92
N GLU A 95 -21.25 -9.78 28.54
CA GLU A 95 -20.89 -9.34 29.90
C GLU A 95 -19.74 -8.32 29.95
N LEU A 96 -19.20 -7.86 28.80
CA LEU A 96 -18.18 -6.80 28.73
C LEU A 96 -18.74 -5.39 29.05
N THR A 97 -19.88 -5.33 29.76
CA THR A 97 -20.31 -4.17 30.53
C THR A 97 -19.43 -4.00 31.77
N GLY A 98 -18.13 -3.78 31.58
CA GLY A 98 -17.28 -3.11 32.58
C GLY A 98 -17.08 -3.78 33.94
N ASP A 99 -16.84 -5.09 34.01
CA ASP A 99 -16.17 -5.64 35.20
C ASP A 99 -14.64 -5.56 35.01
N ASP A 100 -13.95 -4.89 35.94
CA ASP A 100 -12.50 -4.57 35.91
C ASP A 100 -11.59 -5.79 35.65
N ALA A 101 -12.06 -7.00 35.97
CA ALA A 101 -11.29 -8.24 35.86
C ALA A 101 -10.91 -8.58 34.40
N THR A 102 -11.87 -8.54 33.47
CA THR A 102 -11.63 -8.92 32.06
C THR A 102 -10.72 -7.92 31.34
N VAL A 103 -10.87 -6.63 31.63
CA VAL A 103 -9.99 -5.58 31.08
C VAL A 103 -8.57 -5.76 31.62
N SER A 104 -8.44 -6.04 32.92
CA SER A 104 -7.14 -6.32 33.54
C SER A 104 -6.47 -7.55 32.91
N ASP A 105 -7.23 -8.57 32.53
CA ASP A 105 -6.71 -9.74 31.80
C ASP A 105 -6.19 -9.37 30.42
N VAL A 106 -6.90 -8.52 29.66
CA VAL A 106 -6.40 -8.03 28.37
C VAL A 106 -5.13 -7.18 28.55
N VAL A 107 -5.08 -6.31 29.56
CA VAL A 107 -3.86 -5.54 29.89
C VAL A 107 -2.70 -6.47 30.27
N ASN A 108 -2.97 -7.57 30.98
CA ASN A 108 -1.97 -8.59 31.29
C ASN A 108 -1.47 -9.32 30.03
N GLN A 109 -2.35 -9.64 29.08
CA GLN A 109 -1.96 -10.22 27.80
C GLN A 109 -1.12 -9.24 26.96
N ILE A 110 -1.46 -7.94 26.96
CA ILE A 110 -0.64 -6.90 26.32
C ILE A 110 0.75 -6.84 26.96
N ARG A 111 0.83 -6.85 28.29
CA ARG A 111 2.11 -6.91 29.02
C ARG A 111 2.93 -8.12 28.60
N GLU A 112 2.34 -9.31 28.57
CA GLU A 112 3.03 -10.54 28.16
C GLU A 112 3.50 -10.48 26.71
N GLY A 113 2.70 -9.93 25.80
CA GLY A 113 3.07 -9.66 24.42
C GLY A 113 4.26 -8.70 24.31
N VAL A 114 4.26 -7.62 25.09
CA VAL A 114 5.38 -6.68 25.15
C VAL A 114 6.64 -7.34 25.70
N GLU A 115 6.54 -8.16 26.75
CA GLU A 115 7.70 -8.89 27.28
C GLU A 115 8.25 -9.91 26.26
N ALA A 116 7.39 -10.58 25.50
CA ALA A 116 7.83 -11.44 24.39
C ALA A 116 8.56 -10.64 23.30
N LEU A 117 8.08 -9.46 22.92
CA LEU A 117 8.77 -8.55 21.99
C LEU A 117 10.12 -8.08 22.56
N LYS A 118 10.17 -7.75 23.86
CA LYS A 118 11.43 -7.38 24.53
C LYS A 118 12.45 -8.51 24.52
N ALA A 119 12.01 -9.75 24.64
CA ALA A 119 12.90 -10.91 24.60
C ALA A 119 13.38 -11.29 23.19
N HIS A 120 12.64 -10.95 22.13
CA HIS A 120 12.91 -11.45 20.77
C HIS A 120 14.01 -10.66 20.04
N GLU A 121 15.02 -11.32 19.46
CA GLU A 121 16.20 -10.67 18.86
C GLU A 121 15.88 -9.73 17.68
N ALA A 122 14.83 -10.02 16.91
CA ALA A 122 14.40 -9.20 15.78
C ALA A 122 13.76 -7.85 16.17
N VAL A 123 13.58 -7.55 17.46
CA VAL A 123 13.08 -6.23 17.89
C VAL A 123 14.25 -5.32 18.18
N ASP A 124 14.35 -4.17 17.50
CA ASP A 124 15.46 -3.24 17.70
C ASP A 124 15.15 -2.08 18.65
N THR A 125 13.89 -1.66 18.75
CA THR A 125 13.40 -0.73 19.77
C THR A 125 12.72 -1.49 20.91
N LYS A 126 13.35 -1.52 22.10
CA LYS A 126 12.95 -2.35 23.25
C LYS A 126 12.20 -1.60 24.35
N ASP A 127 12.15 -0.27 24.26
CA ASP A 127 11.57 0.63 25.26
C ASP A 127 10.23 1.25 24.84
N LYS A 128 9.86 1.16 23.55
CA LYS A 128 8.64 1.75 22.98
C LYS A 128 7.94 0.78 22.05
N PHE A 129 6.64 0.59 22.27
CA PHE A 129 5.79 -0.32 21.51
C PHE A 129 4.53 0.37 21.05
N GLY A 130 4.04 0.03 19.86
CA GLY A 130 2.72 0.47 19.40
C GLY A 130 1.63 -0.48 19.86
N LEU A 131 0.41 0.04 20.02
CA LEU A 131 -0.79 -0.77 20.23
C LEU A 131 -1.84 -0.43 19.17
N ILE A 132 -2.38 -1.42 18.48
CA ILE A 132 -3.52 -1.26 17.57
C ILE A 132 -4.69 -2.10 18.08
N ILE A 133 -5.86 -1.47 18.19
CA ILE A 133 -7.08 -2.08 18.69
C ILE A 133 -8.09 -2.13 17.55
N TYR A 134 -8.32 -3.33 17.00
CA TYR A 134 -9.31 -3.55 15.93
C TYR A 134 -10.72 -3.87 16.47
N ASP A 135 -10.84 -4.07 17.78
CA ASP A 135 -12.11 -4.27 18.47
C ASP A 135 -12.56 -2.99 19.17
N GLY A 136 -13.58 -2.33 18.62
CA GLY A 136 -14.08 -1.05 19.14
C GLY A 136 -14.72 -1.15 20.52
N VAL A 137 -15.18 -2.33 20.95
CA VAL A 137 -15.92 -2.52 22.21
C VAL A 137 -15.01 -2.28 23.42
N ILE A 138 -13.76 -2.70 23.34
CA ILE A 138 -12.82 -2.63 24.46
C ILE A 138 -12.06 -1.30 24.53
N VAL A 139 -12.20 -0.44 23.53
CA VAL A 139 -11.47 0.84 23.43
C VAL A 139 -11.69 1.72 24.67
N PRO A 140 -12.92 2.01 25.13
CA PRO A 140 -13.12 2.90 26.29
C PRO A 140 -12.39 2.42 27.54
N SER A 141 -12.47 1.11 27.83
CA SER A 141 -11.85 0.52 29.02
C SER A 141 -10.32 0.56 28.95
N LEU A 142 -9.72 0.22 27.80
CA LEU A 142 -8.26 0.28 27.64
C LEU A 142 -7.71 1.72 27.69
N LEU A 143 -8.50 2.71 27.26
CA LEU A 143 -8.09 4.11 27.39
C LEU A 143 -8.10 4.58 28.85
N LEU A 144 -8.97 4.04 29.71
CA LEU A 144 -8.91 4.30 31.15
C LEU A 144 -7.64 3.70 31.80
N ASP A 145 -7.15 2.57 31.29
CA ASP A 145 -5.89 1.92 31.71
C ASP A 145 -4.63 2.45 30.99
N ALA A 146 -4.71 3.58 30.27
CA ALA A 146 -3.60 4.09 29.47
C ALA A 146 -2.30 4.33 30.26
N GLU A 147 -2.39 4.72 31.54
CA GLU A 147 -1.22 4.85 32.42
C GLU A 147 -0.53 3.50 32.67
N ARG A 148 -1.29 2.43 32.88
CA ARG A 148 -0.75 1.07 33.05
C ARG A 148 -0.16 0.55 31.75
N LEU A 149 -0.80 0.82 30.61
CA LEU A 149 -0.23 0.51 29.28
C LEU A 149 1.09 1.25 29.05
N GLN A 150 1.17 2.52 29.44
CA GLN A 150 2.41 3.31 29.35
C GLN A 150 3.53 2.71 30.21
N GLN A 151 3.23 2.23 31.42
CA GLN A 151 4.21 1.54 32.28
C GLN A 151 4.79 0.27 31.65
N HIS A 152 4.04 -0.39 30.75
CA HIS A 152 4.54 -1.54 30.00
C HIS A 152 5.40 -1.15 28.79
N GLY A 153 5.41 0.14 28.40
CA GLY A 153 6.19 0.68 27.28
C GLY A 153 5.35 1.00 26.04
N ILE A 154 4.01 1.00 26.13
CA ILE A 154 3.17 1.47 25.03
C ILE A 154 3.40 2.97 24.83
N ALA A 155 3.77 3.37 23.61
CA ALA A 155 4.13 4.74 23.26
C ALA A 155 3.07 5.46 22.41
N GLY A 156 2.08 4.73 21.90
CA GLY A 156 0.96 5.28 21.13
C GLY A 156 -0.08 4.21 20.81
N ILE A 157 -1.34 4.63 20.73
CA ILE A 157 -2.49 3.76 20.52
C ILE A 157 -3.19 4.13 19.20
N ILE A 158 -3.57 3.11 18.42
CA ILE A 158 -4.45 3.25 17.26
C ILE A 158 -5.75 2.48 17.52
N THR A 159 -6.90 3.08 17.24
CA THR A 159 -8.21 2.44 17.47
C THR A 159 -9.06 2.43 16.21
N PHE A 160 -9.84 1.36 16.03
CA PHE A 160 -10.93 1.30 15.06
C PHE A 160 -12.26 1.12 15.80
N SER A 161 -13.13 2.12 15.72
CA SER A 161 -14.38 2.18 16.48
C SER A 161 -15.50 2.82 15.67
N GLU A 162 -16.74 2.73 16.15
CA GLU A 162 -17.87 3.37 15.47
C GLU A 162 -17.81 4.89 15.61
N SER A 163 -17.56 5.37 16.83
CA SER A 163 -17.50 6.79 17.19
C SER A 163 -16.15 7.17 17.79
N ALA A 164 -15.89 8.48 17.88
CA ALA A 164 -14.69 9.02 18.50
C ALA A 164 -14.67 8.70 20.00
N PRO A 165 -13.48 8.47 20.58
CA PRO A 165 -13.34 8.21 22.01
C PRO A 165 -13.82 9.41 22.82
N THR A 166 -14.59 9.14 23.87
CA THR A 166 -15.09 10.14 24.83
C THR A 166 -14.17 10.31 26.03
N VAL A 167 -13.21 9.40 26.21
CA VAL A 167 -12.24 9.38 27.30
C VAL A 167 -10.91 9.93 26.82
N ALA A 168 -10.31 10.82 27.62
CA ALA A 168 -8.97 11.34 27.39
C ALA A 168 -7.90 10.26 27.63
N SER A 169 -6.90 10.21 26.74
CA SER A 169 -5.75 9.30 26.87
C SER A 169 -4.49 10.09 27.22
N VAL A 170 -3.72 9.62 28.20
CA VAL A 170 -2.37 10.16 28.49
C VAL A 170 -1.35 9.79 27.42
N LEU A 171 -1.64 8.78 26.60
CA LEU A 171 -0.83 8.35 25.46
C LEU A 171 -1.32 9.02 24.17
N PRO A 172 -0.40 9.29 23.21
CA PRO A 172 -0.79 9.67 21.85
C PRO A 172 -1.80 8.69 21.27
N LEU A 173 -2.82 9.20 20.59
CA LEU A 173 -3.97 8.41 20.14
C LEU A 173 -4.36 8.77 18.71
N LEU A 174 -4.43 7.77 17.83
CA LEU A 174 -5.01 7.89 16.49
C LEU A 174 -6.29 7.05 16.42
N SER A 175 -7.43 7.70 16.21
CA SER A 175 -8.73 7.03 16.12
C SER A 175 -9.27 7.07 14.70
N HIS A 176 -9.62 5.90 14.17
CA HIS A 176 -10.34 5.73 12.90
C HIS A 176 -11.79 5.36 13.21
N THR A 177 -12.72 6.21 12.78
CA THR A 177 -14.14 6.09 13.15
C THR A 177 -15.04 5.93 11.92
N SER A 178 -16.14 5.19 12.06
CA SER A 178 -17.16 5.11 10.99
C SER A 178 -18.09 6.33 10.98
N ILE A 179 -18.29 6.96 12.14
CA ILE A 179 -19.12 8.16 12.32
C ILE A 179 -18.22 9.39 12.49
N PRO A 180 -18.49 10.50 11.78
CA PRO A 180 -17.81 11.77 12.02
C PRO A 180 -17.95 12.24 13.48
N PRO A 181 -16.87 12.72 14.12
CA PRO A 181 -17.01 13.32 15.45
C PRO A 181 -17.91 14.56 15.36
N PRO A 182 -18.74 14.83 16.39
CA PRO A 182 -19.44 16.10 16.48
C PRO A 182 -18.46 17.28 16.42
N PRO A 183 -18.83 18.43 15.81
CA PRO A 183 -17.95 19.59 15.66
C PRO A 183 -17.32 20.06 16.98
N GLU A 184 -18.08 19.95 18.07
CA GLU A 184 -17.66 20.32 19.43
C GLU A 184 -16.41 19.56 19.92
N LEU A 185 -16.21 18.30 19.49
CA LEU A 185 -15.01 17.52 19.83
C LEU A 185 -13.78 17.96 19.03
N LEU A 186 -13.97 18.52 17.83
CA LEU A 186 -12.88 19.03 16.98
C LEU A 186 -12.43 20.43 17.42
N GLU A 187 -13.33 21.19 18.04
CA GLU A 187 -13.09 22.55 18.51
C GLU A 187 -12.55 22.63 19.95
N ASN A 188 -12.66 21.54 20.72
CA ASN A 188 -12.23 21.51 22.12
C ASN A 188 -10.70 21.58 22.27
N ASP A 189 -10.18 22.68 22.85
CA ASP A 189 -8.76 22.88 23.10
C ASP A 189 -8.13 21.84 24.04
N ALA A 190 -8.92 21.14 24.88
CA ALA A 190 -8.45 20.02 25.69
C ALA A 190 -8.14 18.75 24.87
N ALA A 191 -8.79 18.57 23.71
CA ALA A 191 -8.45 17.52 22.76
C ALA A 191 -7.20 17.87 21.91
N LYS A 192 -6.78 19.15 21.88
CA LYS A 192 -5.53 19.59 21.26
C LYS A 192 -4.32 19.49 22.19
N SER A 193 -4.52 19.45 23.51
CA SER A 193 -3.43 19.32 24.49
C SER A 193 -2.97 17.86 24.69
N LEU A 194 -3.83 16.90 24.36
CA LEU A 194 -3.54 15.47 24.22
C LEU A 194 -3.33 15.21 22.73
N ASP A 195 -2.29 14.50 22.30
CA ASP A 195 -2.00 14.22 20.87
C ASP A 195 -3.01 13.21 20.29
N VAL A 196 -4.29 13.60 20.27
CA VAL A 196 -5.44 12.81 19.81
C VAL A 196 -5.81 13.28 18.40
N LYS A 197 -5.74 12.35 17.44
CA LYS A 197 -6.14 12.61 16.06
C LYS A 197 -7.26 11.66 15.65
N VAL A 198 -8.37 12.22 15.18
CA VAL A 198 -9.53 11.45 14.73
C VAL A 198 -9.69 11.58 13.22
N HIS A 199 -9.90 10.46 12.54
CA HIS A 199 -10.26 10.40 11.12
C HIS A 199 -11.54 9.59 10.94
N SER A 200 -12.52 10.16 10.24
CA SER A 200 -13.78 9.49 9.97
C SER A 200 -13.86 8.93 8.54
N TYR A 201 -14.58 7.82 8.39
CA TYR A 201 -14.83 7.11 7.13
C TYR A 201 -16.33 6.84 7.00
N PRO A 202 -17.13 7.85 6.59
CA PRO A 202 -18.58 7.72 6.49
C PRO A 202 -19.00 6.57 5.57
N GLY A 203 -20.03 5.82 5.97
CA GLY A 203 -20.54 4.69 5.19
C GLY A 203 -19.79 3.36 5.40
N THR A 204 -18.84 3.32 6.33
CA THR A 204 -18.12 2.10 6.73
C THR A 204 -18.64 1.55 8.07
N THR A 205 -18.13 0.39 8.50
CA THR A 205 -18.31 -0.15 9.86
C THR A 205 -16.94 -0.24 10.56
N PRO A 206 -16.83 -0.43 11.88
CA PRO A 206 -15.53 -0.51 12.56
C PRO A 206 -14.57 -1.58 12.01
N HIS A 207 -15.07 -2.56 11.26
CA HIS A 207 -14.29 -3.67 10.72
C HIS A 207 -13.87 -3.46 9.26
N PHE A 208 -14.02 -2.24 8.72
CA PHE A 208 -13.73 -1.93 7.30
C PHE A 208 -12.29 -2.19 6.87
N VAL A 209 -11.38 -2.31 7.84
CA VAL A 209 -9.95 -2.58 7.63
C VAL A 209 -9.58 -4.06 7.65
N LEU A 210 -10.49 -4.94 8.05
CA LEU A 210 -10.22 -6.38 8.18
C LEU A 210 -10.53 -7.08 6.85
N PRO A 211 -9.53 -7.62 6.12
CA PRO A 211 -9.72 -8.21 4.80
C PRO A 211 -10.72 -9.37 4.74
N SER A 212 -10.84 -10.09 5.85
CA SER A 212 -11.77 -11.21 6.05
C SER A 212 -13.20 -10.79 6.40
N ALA A 213 -13.43 -9.51 6.72
CA ALA A 213 -14.76 -9.01 7.06
C ALA A 213 -15.62 -8.75 5.82
N ALA A 214 -16.92 -8.98 5.94
CA ALA A 214 -17.91 -8.61 4.92
C ALA A 214 -17.92 -7.10 4.66
N ALA A 215 -17.57 -6.30 5.67
CA ALA A 215 -17.55 -4.85 5.62
C ALA A 215 -16.22 -4.25 5.09
N TYR A 216 -15.27 -5.08 4.64
CA TYR A 216 -13.98 -4.60 4.14
C TYR A 216 -14.15 -3.58 3.01
N ASP A 217 -13.57 -2.39 3.18
CA ASP A 217 -13.54 -1.34 2.17
C ASP A 217 -12.10 -0.99 1.82
N ASN A 218 -11.67 -1.33 0.60
CA ASN A 218 -10.28 -1.22 0.17
C ASN A 218 -9.74 0.22 0.26
N ALA A 219 -10.52 1.20 -0.23
CA ALA A 219 -10.07 2.58 -0.30
C ALA A 219 -9.88 3.18 1.10
N SER A 220 -10.88 3.00 1.98
CA SER A 220 -10.81 3.46 3.37
C SER A 220 -9.71 2.74 4.13
N ALA A 221 -9.58 1.41 3.97
CA ALA A 221 -8.54 0.62 4.62
C ALA A 221 -7.13 1.07 4.22
N SER A 222 -6.92 1.38 2.95
CA SER A 222 -5.65 1.91 2.43
C SER A 222 -5.32 3.27 3.06
N MET A 223 -6.26 4.22 3.09
CA MET A 223 -6.04 5.52 3.73
C MET A 223 -5.79 5.40 5.24
N ALA A 224 -6.55 4.56 5.94
CA ALA A 224 -6.38 4.33 7.37
C ALA A 224 -5.02 3.71 7.67
N HIS A 225 -4.57 2.76 6.84
CA HIS A 225 -3.25 2.15 6.95
C HIS A 225 -2.12 3.17 6.81
N THR A 226 -2.12 4.00 5.77
CA THR A 226 -1.10 5.06 5.59
C THR A 226 -1.04 6.01 6.78
N ARG A 227 -2.21 6.43 7.31
CA ARG A 227 -2.30 7.32 8.49
C ARG A 227 -1.75 6.64 9.75
N SER A 228 -2.08 5.36 9.95
CA SER A 228 -1.56 4.54 11.04
C SER A 228 -0.05 4.35 10.95
N LEU A 229 0.50 4.10 9.76
CA LEU A 229 1.93 3.94 9.54
C LEU A 229 2.70 5.22 9.89
N VAL A 230 2.19 6.39 9.47
CA VAL A 230 2.77 7.70 9.84
C VAL A 230 2.79 7.89 11.35
N PHE A 231 1.67 7.57 12.02
CA PHE A 231 1.56 7.67 13.47
C PHE A 231 2.55 6.75 14.19
N LEU A 232 2.61 5.46 13.81
CA LEU A 232 3.54 4.50 14.40
C LEU A 232 4.98 4.93 14.23
N ARG A 233 5.39 5.34 13.02
CA ARG A 233 6.77 5.79 12.77
C ARG A 233 7.13 7.03 13.58
N LYS A 234 6.20 7.98 13.75
CA LYS A 234 6.41 9.17 14.59
C LYS A 234 6.69 8.79 16.05
N HIS A 235 5.93 7.85 16.61
CA HIS A 235 6.00 7.53 18.04
C HIS A 235 7.01 6.42 18.39
N LEU A 236 7.34 5.55 17.43
CA LEU A 236 8.27 4.43 17.61
C LEU A 236 9.65 4.66 16.98
N GLY A 237 9.80 5.69 16.14
CA GLY A 237 11.06 6.04 15.46
C GLY A 237 11.41 5.12 14.27
N GLY A 238 10.45 4.35 13.76
CA GLY A 238 10.66 3.44 12.64
C GLY A 238 9.53 2.42 12.46
N PRO A 239 9.72 1.40 11.59
CA PRO A 239 10.86 1.25 10.69
C PRO A 239 10.79 2.25 9.53
N HIS A 240 11.96 2.71 9.05
CA HIS A 240 12.09 3.59 7.89
C HIS A 240 12.79 2.83 6.76
N PHE A 241 12.30 3.03 5.54
CA PHE A 241 12.84 2.43 4.32
C PHE A 241 13.07 3.52 3.28
N ASP A 242 14.10 3.35 2.47
CA ASP A 242 14.37 4.20 1.32
C ASP A 242 13.47 3.77 0.16
N LEU A 243 12.28 4.37 0.09
CA LEU A 243 11.28 4.04 -0.93
C LEU A 243 11.80 4.29 -2.34
N GLU A 244 12.65 5.31 -2.52
CA GLU A 244 13.21 5.67 -3.82
C GLU A 244 14.19 4.57 -4.28
N ALA A 245 15.10 4.14 -3.40
CA ALA A 245 16.00 3.03 -3.72
C ALA A 245 15.25 1.73 -4.05
N ILE A 246 14.14 1.45 -3.36
CA ILE A 246 13.28 0.30 -3.64
C ILE A 246 12.67 0.40 -5.05
N TRP A 247 12.16 1.57 -5.43
CA TRP A 247 11.59 1.80 -6.75
C TRP A 247 12.64 1.77 -7.87
N GLU A 248 13.82 2.33 -7.63
CA GLU A 248 14.94 2.28 -8.56
C GLU A 248 15.45 0.85 -8.77
N GLU A 249 15.53 0.03 -7.70
CA GLU A 249 15.85 -1.39 -7.81
C GLU A 249 14.84 -2.11 -8.71
N HIS A 250 13.54 -1.85 -8.51
CA HIS A 250 12.47 -2.45 -9.31
C HIS A 250 12.60 -2.07 -10.79
N CYS A 251 12.65 -0.77 -11.10
CA CYS A 251 12.84 -0.24 -12.46
C CYS A 251 14.09 -0.81 -13.13
N TYR A 252 15.20 -0.93 -12.38
CA TYR A 252 16.43 -1.49 -12.90
C TYR A 252 16.20 -2.91 -13.43
N TRP A 253 15.53 -3.78 -12.67
CA TRP A 253 15.29 -5.16 -13.12
C TRP A 253 14.30 -5.27 -14.28
N GLU A 254 13.35 -4.36 -14.40
CA GLU A 254 12.40 -4.34 -15.51
C GLU A 254 13.03 -3.86 -16.83
N PHE A 255 13.79 -2.76 -16.79
CA PHE A 255 14.23 -2.06 -18.00
C PHE A 255 15.70 -2.27 -18.36
N VAL A 256 16.57 -2.43 -17.36
CA VAL A 256 18.03 -2.50 -17.54
C VAL A 256 18.53 -3.94 -17.38
N GLY A 257 18.41 -4.51 -16.18
CA GLY A 257 18.79 -5.88 -15.87
C GLY A 257 17.93 -6.92 -16.59
N ARG A 258 16.69 -6.57 -16.94
CA ARG A 258 15.69 -7.39 -17.63
C ARG A 258 15.60 -8.81 -17.06
N SER A 259 15.19 -8.91 -15.80
CA SER A 259 15.06 -10.18 -15.08
C SER A 259 13.69 -10.32 -14.42
N VAL A 260 12.97 -11.37 -14.78
CA VAL A 260 11.64 -11.66 -14.21
C VAL A 260 11.77 -12.02 -12.73
N ALA A 261 12.67 -12.95 -12.40
CA ALA A 261 12.82 -13.44 -11.03
C ALA A 261 13.23 -12.31 -10.08
N LYS A 262 14.17 -11.45 -10.49
CA LYS A 262 14.66 -10.35 -9.64
C LYS A 262 13.65 -9.22 -9.53
N THR A 263 12.91 -8.87 -10.59
CA THR A 263 11.74 -7.98 -10.49
C THR A 263 10.75 -8.52 -9.46
N MET A 264 10.35 -9.79 -9.56
CA MET A 264 9.43 -10.42 -8.61
C MET A 264 9.98 -10.53 -7.18
N ALA A 265 11.30 -10.44 -6.97
CA ALA A 265 11.93 -10.46 -5.65
C ALA A 265 11.86 -9.10 -4.91
N THR A 266 11.53 -8.03 -5.62
CA THR A 266 11.28 -6.69 -5.05
C THR A 266 9.81 -6.49 -4.64
N MET A 267 8.96 -7.48 -4.89
CA MET A 267 7.52 -7.43 -4.67
C MET A 267 7.06 -8.32 -3.52
N VAL A 268 5.98 -7.92 -2.84
CA VAL A 268 5.38 -8.66 -1.70
C VAL A 268 4.85 -10.04 -2.10
N ALA A 269 4.28 -10.77 -1.13
CA ALA A 269 3.69 -12.09 -1.33
C ALA A 269 2.49 -12.07 -2.29
N GLU A 270 1.66 -11.03 -2.23
CA GLU A 270 0.47 -10.86 -3.07
C GLU A 270 0.53 -9.52 -3.84
N PRO A 271 1.39 -9.40 -4.87
CA PRO A 271 1.58 -8.15 -5.60
C PRO A 271 0.52 -7.93 -6.69
N TYR A 272 0.40 -6.68 -7.15
CA TYR A 272 -0.53 -6.32 -8.21
C TYR A 272 -0.02 -5.18 -9.09
N VAL A 273 -0.11 -5.33 -10.41
CA VAL A 273 0.19 -4.27 -11.36
C VAL A 273 -1.02 -4.05 -12.25
N ASN A 274 -1.37 -2.78 -12.46
CA ASN A 274 -2.37 -2.37 -13.44
C ASN A 274 -1.88 -1.17 -14.25
N HIS A 275 -1.65 -1.45 -15.52
CA HIS A 275 -1.58 -0.45 -16.56
C HIS A 275 -3.01 0.00 -16.90
N VAL A 276 -3.45 1.07 -16.24
CA VAL A 276 -4.86 1.46 -16.15
C VAL A 276 -5.54 1.59 -17.52
N PRO A 277 -4.92 2.23 -18.54
CA PRO A 277 -5.62 2.47 -19.81
C PRO A 277 -5.87 1.21 -20.64
N THR A 278 -5.04 0.18 -20.49
CA THR A 278 -5.15 -1.09 -21.23
C THR A 278 -5.63 -2.25 -20.38
N MET A 279 -5.78 -2.04 -19.06
CA MET A 279 -6.12 -3.07 -18.07
C MET A 279 -5.16 -4.28 -18.13
N THR A 280 -3.90 -4.04 -18.46
CA THR A 280 -2.86 -5.07 -18.53
C THR A 280 -2.04 -5.11 -17.25
N GLY A 281 -1.48 -6.27 -16.94
CA GLY A 281 -0.75 -6.50 -15.70
C GLY A 281 -1.03 -7.89 -15.14
N GLY A 282 -0.95 -8.02 -13.82
CA GLY A 282 -1.17 -9.29 -13.14
C GLY A 282 -1.49 -9.10 -11.67
N ILE A 283 -2.22 -10.06 -11.10
CA ILE A 283 -2.61 -10.13 -9.70
C ILE A 283 -2.02 -11.39 -9.08
N GLY A 284 -1.32 -11.25 -7.97
CA GLY A 284 -0.59 -12.33 -7.32
C GLY A 284 0.67 -12.71 -8.08
N ARG A 285 1.58 -13.44 -7.42
CA ARG A 285 2.92 -13.71 -7.96
C ARG A 285 2.89 -14.52 -9.25
N GLU A 286 2.03 -15.52 -9.35
CA GLU A 286 1.97 -16.40 -10.51
C GLU A 286 1.60 -15.65 -11.79
N LYS A 287 0.45 -14.95 -11.78
CA LYS A 287 -0.05 -14.21 -12.95
C LYS A 287 0.86 -13.04 -13.30
N LEU A 288 1.41 -12.35 -12.29
CA LEU A 288 2.31 -11.23 -12.54
C LEU A 288 3.68 -11.69 -13.09
N THR A 289 4.20 -12.83 -12.63
CA THR A 289 5.41 -13.46 -13.20
C THR A 289 5.19 -13.78 -14.69
N ALA A 290 4.03 -14.35 -15.03
CA ALA A 290 3.69 -14.65 -16.42
C ALA A 290 3.59 -13.37 -17.26
N PHE A 291 2.91 -12.34 -16.74
CA PHE A 291 2.82 -11.04 -17.41
C PHE A 291 4.20 -10.43 -17.67
N TYR A 292 5.08 -10.41 -16.67
CA TYR A 292 6.43 -9.85 -16.85
C TYR A 292 7.26 -10.59 -17.87
N ARG A 293 7.22 -11.93 -17.83
CA ARG A 293 7.95 -12.80 -18.74
C ARG A 293 7.46 -12.67 -20.18
N ASP A 294 6.15 -12.66 -20.37
CA ASP A 294 5.54 -12.90 -21.68
C ASP A 294 5.04 -11.61 -22.36
N HIS A 295 4.83 -10.52 -21.60
CA HIS A 295 4.12 -9.33 -22.08
C HIS A 295 4.74 -7.97 -21.71
N PHE A 296 5.85 -7.94 -20.96
CA PHE A 296 6.44 -6.68 -20.50
C PHE A 296 7.95 -6.59 -20.67
N ILE A 297 8.75 -7.26 -19.82
CA ILE A 297 10.20 -7.00 -19.66
C ILE A 297 10.96 -7.09 -20.99
N PHE A 298 10.61 -8.07 -21.81
CA PHE A 298 11.28 -8.35 -23.09
C PHE A 298 10.54 -7.78 -24.31
N CYS A 299 9.41 -7.08 -24.11
CA CYS A 299 8.61 -6.49 -25.19
C CYS A 299 8.89 -5.00 -25.42
N ASN A 300 9.82 -4.42 -24.64
CA ASN A 300 10.19 -3.01 -24.78
C ASN A 300 11.13 -2.80 -25.98
N PRO A 301 10.85 -1.82 -26.87
CA PRO A 301 11.78 -1.40 -27.92
C PRO A 301 13.21 -1.15 -27.42
N PRO A 302 14.24 -1.37 -28.26
CA PRO A 302 15.63 -1.18 -27.84
C PRO A 302 15.99 0.26 -27.43
N ASP A 303 15.25 1.25 -27.92
CA ASP A 303 15.43 2.67 -27.62
C ASP A 303 14.48 3.18 -26.52
N THR A 304 13.79 2.28 -25.81
CA THR A 304 12.93 2.67 -24.69
C THR A 304 13.71 3.39 -23.61
N THR A 305 13.24 4.58 -23.24
CA THR A 305 13.78 5.37 -22.12
C THR A 305 12.64 5.93 -21.28
N LEU A 306 12.86 5.99 -19.97
CA LEU A 306 11.99 6.71 -19.03
C LEU A 306 12.68 8.02 -18.66
N LYS A 307 12.03 9.15 -18.97
CA LYS A 307 12.53 10.48 -18.58
C LYS A 307 11.73 10.99 -17.40
N THR A 308 12.27 10.86 -16.19
CA THR A 308 11.65 11.38 -14.97
C THR A 308 11.49 12.89 -15.06
N VAL A 309 10.28 13.38 -14.79
CA VAL A 309 9.91 14.80 -14.72
C VAL A 309 9.86 15.23 -13.26
N SER A 310 9.12 14.49 -12.44
CA SER A 310 9.00 14.76 -11.01
C SER A 310 8.74 13.47 -10.23
N ARG A 311 9.07 13.50 -8.93
CA ARG A 311 8.84 12.39 -8.01
C ARG A 311 8.37 12.91 -6.66
N THR A 312 7.26 12.38 -6.18
CA THR A 312 6.71 12.68 -4.84
C THR A 312 6.76 11.43 -3.97
N ILE A 313 7.44 11.53 -2.83
CA ILE A 313 7.60 10.42 -1.89
C ILE A 313 6.68 10.63 -0.69
N GLY A 314 5.75 9.70 -0.50
CA GLY A 314 4.87 9.60 0.66
C GLY A 314 5.37 8.59 1.70
N PRO A 315 4.54 8.25 2.71
CA PRO A 315 4.92 7.30 3.76
C PRO A 315 5.08 5.86 3.24
N ASP A 316 4.24 5.46 2.30
CA ASP A 316 4.12 4.10 1.77
C ASP A 316 3.95 4.10 0.25
N ARG A 317 4.28 5.20 -0.41
CA ARG A 317 3.95 5.40 -1.82
C ARG A 317 4.89 6.36 -2.50
N ILE A 318 5.15 6.11 -3.77
CA ILE A 318 5.77 7.04 -4.70
C ILE A 318 4.76 7.40 -5.78
N VAL A 319 4.70 8.68 -6.12
CA VAL A 319 4.09 9.15 -7.36
C VAL A 319 5.23 9.61 -8.26
N ASP A 320 5.48 8.85 -9.33
CA ASP A 320 6.55 9.10 -10.29
C ASP A 320 5.94 9.61 -11.60
N GLU A 321 6.30 10.82 -12.01
CA GLU A 321 5.86 11.43 -13.25
C GLU A 321 7.01 11.39 -14.25
N PHE A 322 6.79 10.77 -15.40
CA PHE A 322 7.84 10.57 -16.40
C PHE A 322 7.27 10.55 -17.82
N ILE A 323 8.15 10.75 -18.80
CA ILE A 323 7.83 10.56 -20.21
C ILE A 323 8.39 9.22 -20.65
N PHE A 324 7.50 8.31 -21.04
CA PHE A 324 7.88 7.07 -21.73
C PHE A 324 8.20 7.40 -23.18
N CYS A 325 9.46 7.22 -23.59
CA CYS A 325 9.89 7.42 -24.97
C CYS A 325 10.34 6.10 -25.58
N CYS A 326 9.93 5.85 -26.82
CA CYS A 326 10.47 4.77 -27.66
C CYS A 326 10.14 5.01 -29.13
N THR A 327 10.71 4.23 -30.03
CA THR A 327 10.19 4.05 -31.38
C THR A 327 9.42 2.73 -31.43
N HIS A 328 8.16 2.76 -31.90
CA HIS A 328 7.28 1.59 -31.97
C HIS A 328 7.72 0.57 -33.05
N THR A 329 8.84 -0.10 -32.80
CA THR A 329 9.55 -1.04 -33.68
C THR A 329 9.21 -2.51 -33.39
N THR A 330 8.58 -2.78 -32.25
CA THR A 330 8.06 -4.08 -31.83
C THR A 330 6.67 -3.91 -31.23
N GLU A 331 5.88 -4.97 -31.15
CA GLU A 331 4.65 -4.97 -30.36
C GLU A 331 4.96 -4.71 -28.88
N ILE A 332 4.16 -3.85 -28.24
CA ILE A 332 4.29 -3.48 -26.81
C ILE A 332 2.98 -3.84 -26.12
N PRO A 333 2.76 -5.10 -25.68
CA PRO A 333 1.47 -5.57 -25.20
C PRO A 333 0.89 -4.74 -24.05
N ALA A 334 1.73 -4.23 -23.15
CA ALA A 334 1.30 -3.39 -22.03
C ALA A 334 0.72 -2.03 -22.47
N LEU A 335 1.26 -1.42 -23.54
CA LEU A 335 0.88 -0.09 -24.01
C LEU A 335 -0.14 -0.15 -25.17
N LEU A 336 0.05 -1.10 -26.09
CA LEU A 336 -0.56 -1.18 -27.41
C LEU A 336 -0.89 -2.65 -27.76
N PRO A 337 -1.76 -3.32 -26.98
CA PRO A 337 -2.05 -4.73 -27.19
C PRO A 337 -2.56 -4.98 -28.61
N LYS A 338 -1.89 -5.90 -29.34
CA LYS A 338 -2.23 -6.33 -30.71
C LYS A 338 -2.05 -5.28 -31.81
N ILE A 339 -1.41 -4.13 -31.52
CA ILE A 339 -1.08 -3.15 -32.56
C ILE A 339 0.33 -3.45 -33.08
N PRO A 340 0.49 -3.76 -34.38
CA PRO A 340 1.80 -4.08 -34.94
C PRO A 340 2.72 -2.85 -35.00
N PRO A 341 4.04 -3.06 -35.11
CA PRO A 341 5.01 -1.98 -35.24
C PRO A 341 4.63 -0.95 -36.31
N THR A 342 4.62 0.32 -35.92
CA THR A 342 4.32 1.44 -36.82
C THR A 342 5.58 2.22 -37.19
N ASN A 343 6.71 1.94 -36.53
CA ASN A 343 7.99 2.65 -36.66
C ASN A 343 7.90 4.16 -36.37
N LYS A 344 6.90 4.60 -35.59
CA LYS A 344 6.74 6.00 -35.18
C LYS A 344 7.34 6.24 -33.81
N PRO A 345 7.92 7.43 -33.59
CA PRO A 345 8.36 7.82 -32.27
C PRO A 345 7.16 8.06 -31.35
N LEU A 346 7.30 7.66 -30.10
CA LEU A 346 6.35 7.89 -29.02
C LEU A 346 7.04 8.72 -27.93
N ALA A 347 6.33 9.69 -27.40
CA ALA A 347 6.67 10.43 -26.19
C ALA A 347 5.39 10.62 -25.37
N ILE A 348 5.20 9.76 -24.37
CA ILE A 348 3.94 9.61 -23.66
C ILE A 348 4.10 10.05 -22.20
N PRO A 349 3.43 11.14 -21.78
CA PRO A 349 3.30 11.47 -20.37
C PRO A 349 2.67 10.32 -19.59
N THR A 350 3.36 9.87 -18.55
CA THR A 350 2.99 8.71 -17.75
C THR A 350 3.13 9.04 -16.27
N VAL A 351 2.19 8.55 -15.46
CA VAL A 351 2.24 8.65 -13.99
C VAL A 351 2.20 7.25 -13.41
N GLY A 352 3.22 6.89 -12.64
CA GLY A 352 3.25 5.68 -11.82
C GLY A 352 2.87 6.00 -10.38
N ILE A 353 1.84 5.33 -9.86
CA ILE A 353 1.48 5.35 -8.45
C ILE A 353 1.91 4.02 -7.85
N ILE A 354 3.02 4.04 -7.12
CA ILE A 354 3.72 2.85 -6.64
C ILE A 354 3.54 2.75 -5.13
N ASN A 355 2.81 1.76 -4.65
CA ASN A 355 2.64 1.52 -3.22
C ASN A 355 3.65 0.48 -2.73
N ILE A 356 4.27 0.78 -1.60
CA ILE A 356 5.33 -0.02 -1.00
C ILE A 356 4.88 -0.39 0.41
N ARG A 357 5.18 -1.63 0.80
CA ARG A 357 4.99 -2.15 2.15
C ARG A 357 6.34 -2.57 2.68
N GLY A 358 6.80 -1.89 3.72
CA GLY A 358 8.17 -2.06 4.22
C GLY A 358 9.21 -1.83 3.13
N ASP A 359 9.87 -2.92 2.71
CA ASP A 359 10.95 -2.91 1.74
C ASP A 359 10.58 -3.48 0.35
N ARG A 360 9.28 -3.62 0.06
CA ARG A 360 8.79 -4.24 -1.18
C ARG A 360 7.59 -3.55 -1.80
N LEU A 361 7.50 -3.61 -3.12
CA LEU A 361 6.34 -3.13 -3.85
C LEU A 361 5.13 -4.01 -3.57
N TYR A 362 4.02 -3.39 -3.19
CA TYR A 362 2.72 -4.03 -3.05
C TYR A 362 1.91 -3.89 -4.33
N HIS A 363 1.68 -2.67 -4.81
CA HIS A 363 0.96 -2.49 -6.06
C HIS A 363 1.38 -1.27 -6.87
N GLU A 364 1.13 -1.35 -8.18
CA GLU A 364 1.42 -0.30 -9.15
C GLU A 364 0.17 0.04 -9.95
N HIS A 365 -0.15 1.33 -10.01
CA HIS A 365 -1.08 1.86 -10.99
C HIS A 365 -0.31 2.77 -11.95
N ILE A 366 -0.20 2.35 -13.20
CA ILE A 366 0.50 3.10 -14.25
C ILE A 366 -0.56 3.72 -15.16
N LEU A 367 -0.56 5.04 -15.26
CA LEU A 367 -1.54 5.83 -16.00
C LEU A 367 -0.89 6.60 -17.14
N TRP A 368 -1.57 6.65 -18.27
CA TRP A 368 -1.26 7.52 -19.40
C TRP A 368 -2.55 7.80 -20.18
N ASP A 369 -2.50 8.71 -21.16
CA ASP A 369 -3.60 8.94 -22.08
C ASP A 369 -3.47 8.07 -23.34
N GLN A 370 -4.31 7.03 -23.45
CA GLN A 370 -4.31 6.14 -24.61
C GLN A 370 -4.63 6.86 -25.93
N ALA A 371 -5.43 7.93 -25.89
CA ALA A 371 -5.76 8.70 -27.09
C ALA A 371 -4.52 9.43 -27.63
N THR A 372 -3.70 9.99 -26.75
CA THR A 372 -2.40 10.57 -27.09
C THR A 372 -1.48 9.53 -27.74
N VAL A 373 -1.41 8.30 -27.22
CA VAL A 373 -0.63 7.21 -27.84
C VAL A 373 -1.13 6.94 -29.27
N LEU A 374 -2.42 6.69 -29.44
CA LEU A 374 -3.00 6.37 -30.74
C LEU A 374 -2.89 7.52 -31.75
N ARG A 375 -2.92 8.77 -31.28
CA ARG A 375 -2.70 9.96 -32.11
C ARG A 375 -1.27 10.01 -32.62
N GLN A 376 -0.27 9.80 -31.77
CA GLN A 376 1.14 9.78 -32.19
C GLN A 376 1.47 8.63 -33.17
N LEU A 377 0.65 7.57 -33.17
CA LEU A 377 0.75 6.47 -34.12
C LEU A 377 0.03 6.71 -35.45
N ASP A 378 -0.63 7.86 -35.64
CA ASP A 378 -1.63 8.15 -36.68
C ASP A 378 -2.71 7.06 -36.84
N ILE A 379 -3.10 6.41 -35.73
CA ILE A 379 -4.22 5.47 -35.69
C ILE A 379 -5.52 6.23 -35.37
N LEU A 380 -5.46 7.16 -34.42
CA LEU A 380 -6.61 7.99 -34.07
C LEU A 380 -6.70 9.18 -35.03
N PRO A 381 -7.79 9.31 -35.83
CA PRO A 381 -7.95 10.44 -36.72
C PRO A 381 -8.05 11.77 -35.94
N THR A 382 -7.76 12.88 -36.62
CA THR A 382 -7.89 14.22 -36.02
C THR A 382 -9.34 14.66 -35.89
N HIS A 383 -10.23 14.15 -36.76
CA HIS A 383 -11.63 14.49 -36.78
C HIS A 383 -12.51 13.25 -36.91
N LEU A 384 -13.72 13.31 -36.34
CA LEU A 384 -14.76 12.31 -36.51
C LEU A 384 -16.05 12.94 -37.06
N PRO A 385 -16.87 12.19 -37.81
CA PRO A 385 -18.21 12.63 -38.16
C PRO A 385 -19.07 12.85 -36.91
N TYR A 386 -19.77 13.99 -36.85
CA TYR A 386 -20.71 14.33 -35.79
C TYR A 386 -21.87 15.16 -36.36
N GLU A 387 -23.10 14.63 -36.30
CA GLU A 387 -24.33 15.31 -36.74
C GLU A 387 -24.26 15.94 -38.15
N GLY A 388 -23.67 15.22 -39.12
CA GLY A 388 -23.53 15.72 -40.50
C GLY A 388 -22.40 16.73 -40.69
N SER A 389 -21.61 17.01 -39.65
CA SER A 389 -20.39 17.79 -39.68
C SER A 389 -19.16 16.94 -39.32
N SER A 390 -17.98 17.54 -39.33
CA SER A 390 -16.72 16.92 -38.91
C SER A 390 -16.20 17.66 -37.69
N ILE A 391 -16.10 16.99 -36.53
CA ILE A 391 -15.62 17.59 -35.28
C ILE A 391 -14.17 17.16 -35.02
N LYS A 392 -13.33 18.11 -34.62
CA LYS A 392 -11.95 17.82 -34.20
C LYS A 392 -11.96 17.13 -32.84
N LEU A 393 -11.18 16.06 -32.68
CA LEU A 393 -11.04 15.39 -31.40
C LEU A 393 -10.13 16.20 -30.46
N PRO A 394 -10.54 16.41 -29.19
CA PRO A 394 -9.76 17.13 -28.18
C PRO A 394 -8.61 16.29 -27.62
N VAL A 395 -7.72 15.81 -28.51
CA VAL A 395 -6.61 14.90 -28.19
C VAL A 395 -5.30 15.49 -28.70
N GLY A 396 -4.34 15.67 -27.79
CA GLY A 396 -2.98 16.09 -28.10
C GLY A 396 -2.09 14.92 -28.55
N GLY A 397 -1.01 15.24 -29.25
CA GLY A 397 0.06 14.33 -29.62
C GLY A 397 1.32 14.54 -28.77
N ALA A 398 2.49 14.55 -29.42
CA ALA A 398 3.79 14.68 -28.75
C ALA A 398 4.01 16.05 -28.08
N GLU A 399 3.24 17.07 -28.46
CA GLU A 399 3.21 18.38 -27.78
C GLU A 399 2.80 18.29 -26.32
N THR A 400 2.01 17.27 -25.92
CA THR A 400 1.66 17.04 -24.51
C THR A 400 2.89 16.76 -23.65
N ALA A 401 3.82 15.94 -24.16
CA ALA A 401 5.09 15.63 -23.49
C ALA A 401 6.05 16.82 -23.48
N ARG A 402 6.08 17.62 -24.55
CA ARG A 402 6.91 18.83 -24.63
C ARG A 402 6.47 19.88 -23.62
N LEU A 403 5.17 20.18 -23.57
CA LEU A 403 4.62 21.16 -22.64
C LEU A 403 4.73 20.71 -21.17
N LEU A 404 4.66 19.40 -20.90
CA LEU A 404 4.90 18.85 -19.56
C LEU A 404 6.37 19.04 -19.12
N LEU A 405 7.32 18.85 -20.03
CA LEU A 405 8.75 18.93 -19.72
C LEU A 405 9.26 20.37 -19.64
N ASP A 406 8.74 21.26 -20.49
CA ASP A 406 9.10 22.67 -20.54
C ASP A 406 7.83 23.48 -20.83
N GLU A 407 7.39 24.28 -19.87
CA GLU A 407 6.19 25.11 -20.00
C GLU A 407 6.28 26.15 -21.13
N ARG A 408 7.46 26.33 -21.73
CA ARG A 408 7.71 27.23 -22.87
C ARG A 408 7.63 26.51 -24.22
N ASP A 409 7.63 25.17 -24.26
CA ASP A 409 7.58 24.35 -25.49
C ASP A 409 6.15 23.86 -25.78
N GLY A 410 5.25 24.82 -25.98
CA GLY A 410 3.86 24.60 -26.36
C GLY A 410 3.03 25.86 -26.18
N LYS A 411 1.72 25.78 -26.45
CA LYS A 411 0.78 26.86 -26.18
C LYS A 411 -0.46 26.32 -25.50
N SER A 412 -0.79 26.88 -24.34
CA SER A 412 -2.04 26.58 -23.66
C SER A 412 -3.25 27.01 -24.51
N ASN A 413 -4.39 26.34 -24.32
CA ASN A 413 -5.69 26.64 -24.92
C ASN A 413 -5.86 26.40 -26.43
N GLU A 414 -4.86 25.92 -27.17
CA GLU A 414 -5.00 25.63 -28.62
C GLU A 414 -6.14 24.65 -28.94
N MET A 415 -6.44 23.73 -28.02
CA MET A 415 -7.52 22.75 -28.19
C MET A 415 -8.91 23.31 -27.84
N ILE A 416 -8.99 24.44 -27.14
CA ILE A 416 -10.25 25.16 -26.86
C ILE A 416 -10.61 26.08 -28.03
N GLU A 417 -9.61 26.70 -28.64
CA GLU A 417 -9.79 27.76 -29.64
C GLU A 417 -10.04 27.25 -31.07
N GLY A 418 -9.77 25.98 -31.40
CA GLY A 418 -9.86 25.50 -32.79
C GLY A 418 -10.21 24.04 -32.98
#